data_AF-A0A932T8C9-F1
#
_entry.id   AF-A0A932T8C9-F1
#
_cell.length_a   1.000
_cell.length_b   1.000
_cell.length_c   1.000
_cell.angle_alpha   90.00
_cell.angle_beta   90.00
_cell.angle_gamma   90.00
#
_symmetry.space_group_name_H-M   'P 1'
#
loop_
_entity.id
_entity.type
_entity.pdbx_description
1 polymer ?
#
loop_
_entity_poly.entity_id
_entity_poly.type
_entity_poly.pdbx_seq_one_letter_code
_entity_poly.pdbx_strand_id
1 'polypeptide(L)'
;MHVPTMAEMAAGGESPDVLFWVGCAGSFDQRAQKITKAFVTILDKVGIKYAILGKEEACTGDPARRAGNEFMFQMMAYQNIQVLNGYNIKKIVTACPHCFNTLKNEYPALGGVYEVIHHATFLQQLIDEGKITMKEDGVFKGKKITYHDSCYLGRANNIYEAPRKVLEALDGELIEMKRCRSNGLCCGAGGAQMFKEEETGDIRINQERTKDAEETG
;
A
#
# COMPACT_ATOMS: atom_id res chain seq x y z
N MET A 1 13.22 -17.65 1.12
CA MET A 1 12.31 -16.88 1.98
C MET A 1 11.01 -17.65 2.04
N HIS A 2 10.66 -18.15 3.22
CA HIS A 2 9.37 -18.77 3.46
C HIS A 2 8.45 -17.68 4.02
N VAL A 3 7.28 -17.50 3.39
CA VAL A 3 6.29 -16.50 3.79
C VAL A 3 5.10 -17.27 4.37
N PRO A 4 4.86 -17.21 5.69
CA PRO A 4 3.80 -18.00 6.31
C PRO A 4 2.42 -17.48 5.91
N THR A 5 1.51 -18.40 5.69
CA THR A 5 0.08 -18.10 5.50
C THR A 5 -0.67 -18.16 6.82
N MET A 6 -1.81 -17.47 6.90
CA MET A 6 -2.71 -17.57 8.06
C MET A 6 -3.15 -19.01 8.32
N ALA A 7 -3.41 -19.79 7.25
CA ALA A 7 -3.76 -21.20 7.36
C ALA A 7 -2.63 -22.03 8.01
N GLU A 8 -1.38 -21.84 7.59
CA GLU A 8 -0.22 -22.53 8.17
C GLU A 8 -0.02 -22.17 9.64
N MET A 9 -0.10 -20.88 9.99
CA MET A 9 0.03 -20.43 11.39
C MET A 9 -1.10 -20.94 12.27
N ALA A 10 -2.35 -20.88 11.79
CA ALA A 10 -3.51 -21.39 12.52
C ALA A 10 -3.41 -22.90 12.77
N ALA A 11 -2.95 -23.67 11.78
CA ALA A 11 -2.72 -25.11 11.94
C ALA A 11 -1.62 -25.42 12.98
N GLY A 12 -0.65 -24.51 13.14
CA GLY A 12 0.38 -24.57 14.17
C GLY A 12 -0.04 -24.03 15.55
N GLY A 13 -1.28 -23.51 15.69
CA GLY A 13 -1.73 -22.85 16.92
C GLY A 13 -1.07 -21.49 17.17
N GLU A 14 -0.51 -20.88 16.12
CA GLU A 14 0.16 -19.59 16.17
C GLU A 14 -0.71 -18.47 15.58
N SER A 15 -0.48 -17.24 16.05
CA SER A 15 -1.03 -16.02 15.44
C SER A 15 0.10 -15.04 15.09
N PRO A 16 -0.04 -14.25 14.01
CA PRO A 16 0.92 -13.19 13.69
C PRO A 16 0.60 -11.91 14.47
N ASP A 17 1.60 -11.03 14.61
CA ASP A 17 1.40 -9.67 15.11
C ASP A 17 0.66 -8.81 14.09
N VAL A 18 0.91 -9.05 12.80
CA VAL A 18 0.29 -8.33 11.69
C VAL A 18 -0.07 -9.27 10.54
N LEU A 19 -1.26 -9.08 9.96
CA LEU A 19 -1.54 -9.62 8.63
C LEU A 19 -0.96 -8.66 7.58
N PHE A 20 -0.08 -9.15 6.71
CA PHE A 20 0.30 -8.42 5.52
C PHE A 20 -0.68 -8.71 4.38
N TRP A 21 -1.51 -7.71 4.05
CA TRP A 21 -2.42 -7.75 2.91
C TRP A 21 -1.68 -7.41 1.63
N VAL A 22 -1.46 -8.43 0.79
CA VAL A 22 -0.60 -8.35 -0.40
C VAL A 22 -1.30 -7.57 -1.52
N GLY A 23 -2.61 -7.76 -1.66
CA GLY A 23 -3.44 -7.21 -2.71
C GLY A 23 -3.21 -7.86 -4.08
N CYS A 24 -4.08 -7.50 -5.02
CA CYS A 24 -4.04 -8.04 -6.38
C CYS A 24 -2.76 -7.65 -7.14
N ALA A 25 -2.37 -6.37 -7.13
CA ALA A 25 -1.15 -5.92 -7.81
C ALA A 25 0.10 -6.59 -7.19
N GLY A 26 0.22 -6.60 -5.86
CA GLY A 26 1.35 -7.24 -5.17
C GLY A 26 1.46 -8.75 -5.42
N SER A 27 0.36 -9.40 -5.79
CA SER A 27 0.29 -10.83 -6.11
C SER A 27 0.53 -11.14 -7.59
N PHE A 28 0.04 -10.32 -8.52
CA PHE A 28 -0.03 -10.66 -9.95
C PHE A 28 0.81 -9.76 -10.87
N ASP A 29 1.04 -8.50 -10.51
CA ASP A 29 1.87 -7.59 -11.32
C ASP A 29 3.36 -7.80 -11.01
N GLN A 30 4.17 -8.07 -12.04
CA GLN A 30 5.59 -8.40 -11.85
C GLN A 30 6.40 -7.25 -11.23
N ARG A 31 6.01 -5.99 -11.48
CA ARG A 31 6.69 -4.82 -10.89
C ARG A 31 6.31 -4.68 -9.43
N ALA A 32 5.04 -4.81 -9.09
CA ALA A 32 4.54 -4.73 -7.72
C ALA A 32 4.99 -5.92 -6.86
N GLN A 33 5.15 -7.12 -7.42
CA GLN A 33 5.75 -8.27 -6.72
C GLN A 33 7.15 -7.95 -6.17
N LYS A 34 7.94 -7.09 -6.83
CA LYS A 34 9.24 -6.65 -6.31
C LYS A 34 9.07 -5.83 -5.03
N ILE A 35 8.05 -4.99 -4.97
CA ILE A 35 7.71 -4.19 -3.77
C ILE A 35 7.27 -5.12 -2.64
N THR A 36 6.38 -6.08 -2.92
CA THR A 36 5.94 -7.11 -1.96
C THR A 36 7.13 -7.86 -1.36
N LYS A 37 8.03 -8.39 -2.21
CA LYS A 37 9.22 -9.12 -1.75
C LYS A 37 10.17 -8.23 -0.95
N ALA A 38 10.36 -6.98 -1.34
CA ALA A 38 11.21 -6.04 -0.60
C ALA A 38 10.64 -5.75 0.80
N PHE A 39 9.32 -5.54 0.90
CA PHE A 39 8.67 -5.30 2.18
C PHE A 39 8.77 -6.51 3.10
N VAL A 40 8.47 -7.71 2.59
CA VAL A 40 8.63 -8.98 3.32
C VAL A 40 10.08 -9.19 3.78
N THR A 41 11.06 -8.86 2.94
CA THR A 41 12.50 -8.90 3.32
C THR A 41 12.79 -7.99 4.52
N ILE A 42 12.19 -6.81 4.57
CA ILE A 42 12.35 -5.88 5.70
C ILE A 42 11.73 -6.48 6.95
N LEU A 43 10.49 -7.01 6.86
CA LEU A 43 9.79 -7.63 7.98
C LEU A 43 10.57 -8.81 8.58
N ASP A 44 11.09 -9.70 7.73
CA ASP A 44 11.93 -10.82 8.16
C ASP A 44 13.19 -10.32 8.89
N LYS A 45 13.84 -9.29 8.34
CA LYS A 45 15.08 -8.75 8.88
C LYS A 45 14.90 -8.08 10.25
N VAL A 46 13.76 -7.42 10.46
CA VAL A 46 13.43 -6.77 11.75
C VAL A 46 12.67 -7.69 12.71
N GLY A 47 12.47 -8.96 12.33
CA GLY A 47 11.86 -9.98 13.19
C GLY A 47 10.38 -9.74 13.48
N ILE A 48 9.64 -9.08 12.59
CA ILE A 48 8.19 -8.91 12.74
C ILE A 48 7.51 -10.24 12.47
N LYS A 49 6.62 -10.69 13.36
CA LYS A 49 5.81 -11.88 13.14
C LYS A 49 4.62 -11.51 12.25
N TYR A 50 4.67 -11.85 10.97
CA TYR A 50 3.58 -11.57 10.02
C TYR A 50 3.09 -12.84 9.33
N ALA A 51 1.93 -12.74 8.70
CA ALA A 51 1.41 -13.75 7.77
C ALA A 51 0.69 -13.09 6.59
N ILE A 52 0.44 -13.86 5.54
CA ILE A 52 -0.44 -13.46 4.42
C ILE A 52 -1.66 -14.38 4.36
N LEU A 53 -2.72 -13.99 3.66
CA LEU A 53 -3.87 -14.89 3.41
C LEU A 53 -3.60 -15.91 2.29
N GLY A 54 -2.56 -15.72 1.48
CA GLY A 54 -2.21 -16.64 0.40
C GLY A 54 -3.37 -16.78 -0.59
N LYS A 55 -3.81 -18.02 -0.83
CA LYS A 55 -4.93 -18.31 -1.76
C LYS A 55 -6.29 -17.83 -1.26
N GLU A 56 -6.42 -17.51 0.02
CA GLU A 56 -7.66 -17.01 0.62
C GLU A 56 -7.81 -15.49 0.46
N GLU A 57 -6.77 -14.79 -0.04
CA GLU A 57 -6.84 -13.36 -0.31
C GLU A 57 -7.58 -13.09 -1.64
N ALA A 58 -8.72 -12.41 -1.57
CA ALA A 58 -9.37 -11.86 -2.76
C ALA A 58 -9.06 -10.36 -2.91
N CYS A 59 -9.34 -9.80 -4.09
CA CYS A 59 -9.27 -8.35 -4.28
C CYS A 59 -10.16 -7.64 -3.25
N THR A 60 -9.77 -6.44 -2.80
CA THR A 60 -10.57 -5.66 -1.83
C THR A 60 -11.93 -5.23 -2.39
N GLY A 61 -12.11 -5.31 -3.71
CA GLY A 61 -13.29 -4.84 -4.43
C GLY A 61 -13.19 -3.39 -4.90
N ASP A 62 -12.09 -2.67 -4.62
CA ASP A 62 -11.93 -1.26 -5.01
C ASP A 62 -12.20 -1.00 -6.51
N PRO A 63 -11.60 -1.76 -7.47
CA PRO A 63 -11.87 -1.52 -8.89
C PRO A 63 -13.34 -1.68 -9.26
N ALA A 64 -14.01 -2.72 -8.74
CA ALA A 64 -15.42 -2.98 -8.99
C ALA A 64 -16.27 -1.82 -8.48
N ARG A 65 -15.98 -1.35 -7.26
CA ARG A 65 -16.67 -0.20 -6.67
C ARG A 65 -16.49 1.07 -7.48
N ARG A 66 -15.25 1.39 -7.87
CA ARG A 66 -14.96 2.59 -8.68
C ARG A 66 -15.56 2.53 -10.07
N ALA A 67 -15.76 1.34 -10.62
CA ALA A 67 -16.50 1.14 -11.87
C ALA A 67 -18.03 1.21 -11.69
N GLY A 68 -18.54 1.44 -10.48
CA GLY A 68 -19.97 1.53 -10.18
C GLY A 68 -20.65 0.19 -9.88
N ASN A 69 -19.90 -0.91 -9.81
CA ASN A 69 -20.43 -2.23 -9.49
C ASN A 69 -20.42 -2.48 -7.97
N GLU A 70 -21.36 -1.83 -7.27
CA GLU A 70 -21.48 -1.91 -5.80
C GLU A 70 -21.82 -3.33 -5.33
N PHE A 71 -22.64 -4.08 -6.07
CA PHE A 71 -22.98 -5.47 -5.71
C PHE A 71 -21.74 -6.37 -5.68
N MET A 72 -20.90 -6.29 -6.71
CA MET A 72 -19.64 -7.05 -6.75
C MET A 72 -18.67 -6.61 -5.65
N PHE A 73 -18.57 -5.30 -5.40
CA PHE A 73 -17.79 -4.79 -4.28
C PHE A 73 -18.23 -5.39 -2.94
N GLN A 74 -19.54 -5.35 -2.64
CA GLN A 74 -20.08 -5.89 -1.40
C GLN A 74 -19.82 -7.40 -1.29
N MET A 75 -20.04 -8.17 -2.36
CA MET A 75 -19.77 -9.61 -2.37
C MET A 75 -18.30 -9.92 -2.06
N MET A 76 -17.36 -9.25 -2.72
CA MET A 76 -15.93 -9.42 -2.46
C MET A 76 -15.54 -8.99 -1.04
N ALA A 77 -16.07 -7.86 -0.57
CA ALA A 77 -15.80 -7.35 0.76
C ALA A 77 -16.32 -8.30 1.84
N TYR A 78 -17.55 -8.81 1.72
CA TYR A 78 -18.11 -9.79 2.66
C TYR A 78 -17.26 -11.07 2.73
N GLN A 79 -16.84 -11.60 1.58
CA GLN A 79 -15.96 -12.78 1.55
C GLN A 79 -14.65 -12.52 2.30
N ASN A 80 -13.99 -11.39 2.03
CA ASN A 80 -12.76 -11.02 2.73
C ASN A 80 -12.99 -10.82 4.23
N ILE A 81 -14.08 -10.15 4.62
CA ILE A 81 -14.42 -9.92 6.03
C ILE A 81 -14.67 -11.25 6.76
N GLN A 82 -15.35 -12.21 6.13
CA GLN A 82 -15.56 -13.53 6.70
C GLN A 82 -14.24 -14.26 6.99
N VAL A 83 -13.30 -14.24 6.03
CA VAL A 83 -11.97 -14.84 6.18
C VAL A 83 -11.18 -14.13 7.30
N LEU A 84 -11.09 -12.81 7.25
CA LEU A 84 -10.37 -12.00 8.24
C LEU A 84 -10.93 -12.20 9.67
N ASN A 85 -12.25 -12.22 9.81
CA ASN A 85 -12.90 -12.48 11.10
C ASN A 85 -12.72 -13.93 11.56
N GLY A 86 -12.76 -14.90 10.64
CA GLY A 86 -12.52 -16.31 10.95
C GLY A 86 -11.11 -16.54 11.53
N TYR A 87 -10.12 -15.80 11.04
CA TYR A 87 -8.77 -15.79 11.57
C TYR A 87 -8.56 -14.84 12.77
N ASN A 88 -9.60 -14.17 13.25
CA ASN A 88 -9.55 -13.19 14.33
C ASN A 88 -8.54 -12.06 14.09
N ILE A 89 -8.33 -11.66 12.84
CA ILE A 89 -7.36 -10.61 12.49
C ILE A 89 -7.75 -9.28 13.13
N LYS A 90 -6.76 -8.61 13.74
CA LYS A 90 -6.93 -7.29 14.36
C LYS A 90 -6.17 -6.20 13.63
N LYS A 91 -4.95 -6.51 13.19
CA LYS A 91 -4.02 -5.56 12.58
C LYS A 91 -3.63 -6.00 11.18
N ILE A 92 -3.80 -5.09 10.22
CA ILE A 92 -3.52 -5.30 8.81
C ILE A 92 -2.52 -4.24 8.35
N VAL A 93 -1.45 -4.68 7.69
CA VAL A 93 -0.52 -3.81 6.98
C VAL A 93 -0.65 -4.04 5.49
N THR A 94 -0.65 -2.98 4.68
CA THR A 94 -0.68 -3.13 3.21
C THR A 94 0.22 -2.15 2.49
N ALA A 95 0.79 -2.58 1.37
CA ALA A 95 1.63 -1.74 0.53
C ALA A 95 0.83 -0.88 -0.47
N CYS A 96 -0.46 -1.17 -0.64
CA CYS A 96 -1.30 -0.53 -1.65
C CYS A 96 -2.20 0.55 -1.04
N PRO A 97 -2.11 1.82 -1.46
CA PRO A 97 -2.99 2.89 -0.98
C PRO A 97 -4.49 2.64 -1.24
N HIS A 98 -4.83 1.94 -2.33
CA HIS A 98 -6.22 1.57 -2.64
C HIS A 98 -6.75 0.53 -1.64
N CYS A 99 -5.98 -0.54 -1.42
CA CYS A 99 -6.36 -1.56 -0.43
C CYS A 99 -6.48 -0.94 0.97
N PHE A 100 -5.52 -0.08 1.34
CA PHE A 100 -5.54 0.66 2.60
C PHE A 100 -6.84 1.45 2.77
N ASN A 101 -7.22 2.26 1.78
CA ASN A 101 -8.43 3.06 1.86
C ASN A 101 -9.70 2.21 1.99
N THR A 102 -9.84 1.17 1.17
CA THR A 102 -11.03 0.31 1.18
C THR A 102 -11.16 -0.47 2.49
N LEU A 103 -10.08 -1.11 2.94
CA LEU A 103 -10.07 -1.85 4.21
C LEU A 103 -10.36 -0.94 5.41
N LYS A 104 -9.78 0.27 5.43
CA LYS A 104 -9.90 1.18 6.56
C LYS A 104 -11.23 1.92 6.62
N ASN A 105 -11.68 2.47 5.48
CA ASN A 105 -12.77 3.43 5.44
C ASN A 105 -14.08 2.84 4.94
N GLU A 106 -14.06 1.70 4.25
CA GLU A 106 -15.23 1.17 3.55
C GLU A 106 -15.72 -0.17 4.09
N TYR A 107 -14.81 -1.06 4.48
CA TYR A 107 -15.18 -2.32 5.14
C TYR A 107 -15.94 -2.15 6.47
N PRO A 108 -15.72 -1.08 7.28
CA PRO A 108 -16.51 -0.88 8.50
C PRO A 108 -18.02 -0.82 8.27
N ALA A 109 -18.46 -0.25 7.14
CA ALA A 109 -19.89 -0.20 6.80
C ALA A 109 -20.51 -1.59 6.54
N LEU A 110 -19.67 -2.60 6.30
CA LEU A 110 -20.03 -4.00 6.06
C LEU A 110 -19.67 -4.91 7.26
N GLY A 111 -19.26 -4.32 8.39
CA GLY A 111 -18.90 -5.05 9.62
C GLY A 111 -17.45 -5.52 9.72
N GLY A 112 -16.58 -5.10 8.79
CA GLY A 112 -15.14 -5.39 8.83
C GLY A 112 -14.37 -4.25 9.47
N VAL A 113 -14.03 -4.37 10.76
CA VAL A 113 -13.31 -3.33 11.51
C VAL A 113 -11.95 -3.85 11.94
N TYR A 114 -10.88 -3.22 11.43
CA TYR A 114 -9.49 -3.61 11.67
C TYR A 114 -8.61 -2.37 11.88
N GLU A 115 -7.50 -2.53 12.60
CA GLU A 115 -6.41 -1.55 12.59
C GLU A 115 -5.65 -1.70 11.27
N VAL A 116 -5.91 -0.82 10.31
CA VAL A 116 -5.26 -0.86 8.99
C VAL A 116 -4.17 0.19 8.91
N ILE A 117 -2.94 -0.22 8.62
CA ILE A 117 -1.76 0.64 8.47
C ILE A 117 -1.19 0.51 7.05
N HIS A 118 -0.87 1.64 6.43
CA HIS A 118 -0.13 1.64 5.17
C HIS A 118 1.37 1.42 5.43
N HIS A 119 2.05 0.64 4.57
CA HIS A 119 3.45 0.24 4.78
C HIS A 119 4.40 1.42 5.02
N ALA A 120 4.20 2.59 4.38
CA ALA A 120 5.04 3.77 4.61
C ALA A 120 4.95 4.27 6.07
N THR A 121 3.76 4.28 6.65
CA THR A 121 3.54 4.62 8.07
C THR A 121 4.13 3.55 8.99
N PHE A 122 3.99 2.29 8.61
CA PHE A 122 4.57 1.19 9.38
C PHE A 122 6.12 1.23 9.37
N LEU A 123 6.73 1.48 8.21
CA LEU A 123 8.17 1.64 8.08
C LEU A 123 8.68 2.84 8.86
N GLN A 124 7.96 3.98 8.83
CA GLN A 124 8.30 5.13 9.67
C GLN A 124 8.33 4.73 11.15
N GLN A 125 7.29 4.05 11.65
CA GLN A 125 7.24 3.57 13.04
C GLN A 125 8.43 2.68 13.38
N LEU A 126 8.77 1.73 12.50
CA LEU A 126 9.91 0.82 12.72
C LEU A 126 11.27 1.56 12.71
N ILE A 127 11.41 2.65 11.96
CA ILE A 127 12.59 3.52 11.98
C ILE A 127 12.63 4.30 13.30
N ASP A 128 11.52 4.92 13.70
CA ASP A 128 11.41 5.72 14.92
C ASP A 128 11.63 4.86 16.18
N GLU A 129 11.22 3.60 16.16
CA GLU A 129 11.47 2.59 17.22
C GLU A 129 12.92 2.07 17.22
N GLY A 130 13.75 2.45 16.24
CA GLY A 130 15.13 1.98 16.10
C GLY A 130 15.26 0.52 15.63
N LYS A 131 14.18 -0.13 15.18
CA LYS A 131 14.20 -1.49 14.61
C LYS A 131 14.81 -1.51 13.21
N ILE A 132 14.59 -0.45 12.43
CA ILE A 132 15.24 -0.24 11.12
C ILE A 132 16.36 0.77 11.30
N THR A 133 17.58 0.32 11.08
CA THR A 133 18.77 1.18 11.00
C THR A 133 19.27 1.26 9.57
N MET A 134 19.47 2.47 9.08
CA MET A 134 20.00 2.71 7.74
C MET A 134 21.52 2.49 7.73
N LYS A 135 22.04 2.00 6.60
CA LYS A 135 23.49 1.86 6.41
C LYS A 135 24.10 3.21 6.07
N GLU A 136 25.29 3.51 6.60
CA GLU A 136 26.00 4.77 6.35
C GLU A 136 26.38 4.99 4.88
N ASP A 137 26.46 3.93 4.07
CA ASP A 137 26.81 3.90 2.65
C ASP A 137 25.63 3.48 1.76
N GLY A 138 24.42 3.93 2.10
CA GLY A 138 23.20 3.64 1.35
C GLY A 138 23.28 4.01 -0.14
N VAL A 139 22.65 3.19 -1.00
CA VAL A 139 22.62 3.38 -2.47
C VAL A 139 21.97 4.69 -2.90
N PHE A 140 21.20 5.33 -2.01
CA PHE A 140 20.50 6.59 -2.22
C PHE A 140 21.22 7.81 -1.63
N LYS A 141 22.37 7.62 -0.97
CA LYS A 141 23.14 8.70 -0.37
C LYS A 141 23.54 9.73 -1.43
N GLY A 142 23.16 10.98 -1.21
CA GLY A 142 23.44 12.09 -2.12
C GLY A 142 22.71 12.02 -3.47
N LYS A 143 21.73 11.10 -3.62
CA LYS A 143 20.85 11.08 -4.79
C LYS A 143 19.63 11.94 -4.55
N LYS A 144 19.11 12.50 -5.63
CA LYS A 144 17.83 13.19 -5.66
C LYS A 144 16.70 12.16 -5.68
N ILE A 145 15.69 12.40 -4.87
CA ILE A 145 14.48 11.60 -4.81
C ILE A 145 13.30 12.55 -4.96
N THR A 146 12.34 12.22 -5.83
CA THR A 146 11.04 12.87 -5.85
C THR A 146 9.94 11.89 -5.47
N TYR A 147 8.86 12.40 -4.88
CA TYR A 147 7.79 11.58 -4.33
C TYR A 147 6.43 11.94 -4.95
N HIS A 148 5.73 10.92 -5.44
CA HIS A 148 4.34 11.05 -5.87
C HIS A 148 3.37 10.76 -4.72
N ASP A 149 2.68 11.79 -4.27
CA ASP A 149 1.60 11.66 -3.28
C ASP A 149 0.41 10.88 -3.85
N SER A 150 0.16 9.69 -3.31
CA SER A 150 -1.05 8.94 -3.62
C SER A 150 -2.30 9.69 -3.14
N CYS A 151 -3.33 9.76 -4.00
CA CYS A 151 -4.62 10.34 -3.67
C CYS A 151 -5.24 9.71 -2.40
N TYR A 152 -5.14 8.38 -2.27
CA TYR A 152 -5.74 7.65 -1.16
C TYR A 152 -4.94 7.78 0.14
N LEU A 153 -3.61 7.88 0.06
CA LEU A 153 -2.80 8.08 1.25
C LEU A 153 -2.90 9.54 1.74
N GLY A 154 -2.73 10.48 0.81
CA GLY A 154 -2.79 11.92 1.06
C GLY A 154 -4.23 12.42 1.21
N ARG A 155 -4.92 12.75 0.12
CA ARG A 155 -6.22 13.46 0.18
C ARG A 155 -7.31 12.72 0.95
N ALA A 156 -7.36 11.39 0.87
CA ALA A 156 -8.41 10.62 1.54
C ALA A 156 -8.09 10.28 3.01
N ASN A 157 -6.81 10.22 3.39
CA ASN A 157 -6.41 9.73 4.72
C ASN A 157 -5.45 10.66 5.47
N ASN A 158 -5.11 11.81 4.89
CA ASN A 158 -4.25 12.86 5.42
C ASN A 158 -2.83 12.40 5.81
N ILE A 159 -2.30 11.38 5.14
CA ILE A 159 -0.96 10.84 5.36
C ILE A 159 -0.01 11.38 4.29
N TYR A 160 0.73 12.43 4.65
CA TYR A 160 1.74 13.07 3.78
C TYR A 160 3.17 12.93 4.31
N GLU A 161 3.36 12.99 5.63
CA GLU A 161 4.71 13.01 6.21
C GLU A 161 5.36 11.64 6.27
N ALA A 162 4.59 10.58 6.54
CA ALA A 162 5.17 9.25 6.76
C ALA A 162 6.05 8.76 5.59
N PRO A 163 5.61 8.84 4.31
CA PRO A 163 6.48 8.51 3.19
C PRO A 163 7.74 9.37 3.11
N ARG A 164 7.63 10.67 3.41
CA ARG A 164 8.75 11.62 3.35
C ARG A 164 9.79 11.30 4.42
N LYS A 165 9.36 11.03 5.65
CA LYS A 165 10.22 10.63 6.76
C LYS A 165 11.01 9.36 6.47
N VAL A 166 10.37 8.38 5.81
CA VAL A 166 11.06 7.17 5.34
C VAL A 166 12.10 7.48 4.28
N LEU A 167 11.81 8.39 3.34
CA LEU A 167 12.76 8.80 2.28
C LEU A 167 13.92 9.63 2.81
N GLU A 168 13.66 10.56 3.74
CA GLU A 168 14.67 11.38 4.42
C GLU A 168 15.70 10.52 5.16
N ALA A 169 15.26 9.40 5.74
CA ALA A 169 16.16 8.45 6.42
C ALA A 169 17.17 7.79 5.47
N LEU A 170 16.96 7.82 4.14
CA LEU A 170 17.85 7.20 3.16
C LEU A 170 19.06 8.07 2.76
N ASP A 171 19.31 9.19 3.47
CA ASP A 171 20.34 10.20 3.14
C ASP A 171 20.24 10.76 1.71
N GLY A 172 19.01 10.77 1.16
CA GLY A 172 18.70 11.35 -0.14
C GLY A 172 18.22 12.79 -0.04
N GLU A 173 18.45 13.58 -1.09
CA GLU A 173 17.86 14.91 -1.23
C GLU A 173 16.42 14.76 -1.74
N LEU A 174 15.42 15.00 -0.89
CA LEU A 174 14.02 14.97 -1.29
C LEU A 174 13.65 16.28 -2.01
N ILE A 175 13.34 16.19 -3.30
CA ILE A 175 12.88 17.30 -4.14
C ILE A 175 11.41 17.10 -4.46
N GLU A 176 10.57 18.00 -3.97
CA GLU A 176 9.14 17.96 -4.22
C GLU A 176 8.80 18.40 -5.66
N MET A 177 7.89 17.67 -6.30
CA MET A 177 7.24 18.16 -7.51
C MET A 177 6.45 19.44 -7.20
N LYS A 178 6.33 20.34 -8.17
CA LYS A 178 5.52 21.57 -8.07
C LYS A 178 4.10 21.29 -7.56
N ARG A 179 3.50 20.19 -8.04
CA ARG A 179 2.20 19.67 -7.59
C ARG A 179 2.41 18.52 -6.61
N CYS A 180 2.55 18.83 -5.33
CA CYS A 180 2.69 17.85 -4.24
C CYS A 180 1.60 18.02 -3.18
N ARG A 181 1.55 17.07 -2.23
CA ARG A 181 0.66 17.08 -1.07
C ARG A 181 -0.82 17.20 -1.46
N SER A 182 -1.57 18.11 -0.86
CA SER A 182 -2.98 18.36 -1.20
C SER A 182 -3.16 18.81 -2.66
N ASN A 183 -2.15 19.46 -3.24
CA ASN A 183 -2.15 19.97 -4.62
C ASN A 183 -1.61 18.95 -5.63
N GLY A 184 -1.36 17.70 -5.22
CA GLY A 184 -0.82 16.65 -6.08
C GLY A 184 -1.75 16.29 -7.25
N LEU A 185 -1.21 16.27 -8.47
CA LEU A 185 -1.93 15.77 -9.64
C LEU A 185 -2.10 14.25 -9.54
N CYS A 186 -3.27 13.75 -9.93
CA CYS A 186 -3.54 12.31 -10.02
C CYS A 186 -2.54 11.60 -10.94
N CYS A 187 -2.24 10.33 -10.68
CA CYS A 187 -1.45 9.50 -11.60
C CYS A 187 -2.25 9.04 -12.83
N GLY A 188 -3.58 9.19 -12.82
CA GLY A 188 -4.47 8.79 -13.91
C GLY A 188 -5.05 7.37 -13.79
N ALA A 189 -4.61 6.55 -12.84
CA ALA A 189 -5.08 5.15 -12.74
C ALA A 189 -6.33 4.95 -11.84
N GLY A 190 -6.61 5.90 -10.94
CA GLY A 190 -7.73 5.81 -9.98
C GLY A 190 -9.11 5.90 -10.64
N GLY A 191 -10.17 5.58 -9.90
CA GLY A 191 -11.54 5.70 -10.43
C GLY A 191 -11.85 4.71 -11.57
N ALA A 192 -11.22 3.53 -11.54
CA ALA A 192 -11.27 2.53 -12.61
C ALA A 192 -10.70 2.97 -13.98
N GLN A 193 -10.07 4.14 -14.07
CA GLN A 193 -9.45 4.66 -15.29
C GLN A 193 -8.40 3.72 -15.88
N MET A 194 -7.72 2.92 -15.05
CA MET A 194 -6.77 1.89 -15.51
C MET A 194 -7.40 0.80 -16.41
N PHE A 195 -8.73 0.62 -16.37
CA PHE A 195 -9.44 -0.47 -17.05
C PHE A 195 -10.34 0.00 -18.20
N LYS A 196 -10.25 1.28 -18.58
CA LYS A 196 -11.01 1.83 -19.69
C LYS A 196 -10.15 2.71 -20.56
N GLU A 197 -10.67 3.03 -21.74
CA GLU A 197 -10.06 4.01 -22.62
C GLU A 197 -10.01 5.39 -21.96
N GLU A 198 -9.02 6.15 -22.36
CA GLU A 198 -8.77 7.47 -21.79
C GLU A 198 -9.90 8.44 -22.12
N GLU A 199 -10.19 9.32 -21.15
CA GLU A 199 -11.11 10.43 -21.36
C GLU A 199 -10.53 11.45 -22.35
N THR A 200 -11.41 12.20 -23.02
CA THR A 200 -11.01 13.27 -23.92
C THR A 200 -10.14 14.32 -23.21
N GLY A 201 -9.03 14.71 -23.84
CA GLY A 201 -8.14 15.77 -23.37
C GLY A 201 -6.90 15.92 -24.26
N ASP A 202 -6.10 16.95 -24.01
CA ASP A 202 -4.91 17.26 -24.83
C ASP A 202 -3.67 16.43 -24.43
N ILE A 203 -3.64 15.94 -23.18
CA ILE A 203 -2.54 15.15 -22.64
C ILE A 203 -3.05 14.07 -21.69
N ARG A 204 -2.41 12.90 -21.73
CA ARG A 204 -2.68 11.82 -20.79
C ARG A 204 -2.20 12.22 -19.39
N ILE A 205 -3.03 12.03 -18.37
CA ILE A 205 -2.73 12.43 -16.99
C ILE A 205 -1.43 11.80 -16.46
N ASN A 206 -1.16 10.54 -16.80
CA ASN A 206 0.08 9.88 -16.39
C ASN A 206 1.33 10.52 -17.04
N GLN A 207 1.22 10.97 -18.30
CA GLN A 207 2.30 11.68 -19.00
C GLN A 207 2.52 13.06 -18.41
N GLU A 208 1.45 13.80 -18.14
CA GLU A 208 1.56 15.10 -17.47
C GLU A 208 2.16 14.95 -16.07
N ARG A 209 1.78 13.91 -15.32
CA ARG A 209 2.39 13.62 -14.02
C ARG A 209 3.84 13.18 -14.12
N THR A 210 4.23 12.54 -15.22
CA THR A 210 5.63 12.16 -15.45
C THR A 210 6.48 13.40 -15.69
N LYS A 211 5.98 14.39 -16.45
CA LYS A 211 6.65 15.68 -16.64
C LYS A 211 6.89 16.41 -15.32
N ASP A 212 5.90 16.43 -14.40
CA ASP A 212 6.09 17.00 -13.06
C ASP A 212 7.32 16.39 -12.35
N ALA A 213 7.53 15.07 -12.51
CA ALA A 213 8.65 14.38 -11.89
C ALA A 213 9.97 14.67 -12.61
N GLU A 214 9.99 14.71 -13.95
CA GLU A 214 11.18 15.04 -14.74
C GLU A 214 11.71 16.45 -14.46
N GLU A 215 10.81 17.39 -14.16
CA GLU A 215 11.18 18.77 -13.77
C GLU A 215 11.96 18.86 -12.45
N THR A 216 12.01 17.78 -11.66
CA THR A 216 12.75 17.74 -10.38
C THR A 216 14.24 17.36 -10.54
N GLY A 217 14.66 17.02 -11.76
CA GLY A 217 16.05 16.67 -12.12
C GLY A 217 16.43 15.24 -11.75
#